data_AF-A0A956S218-F1
#
_entry.id   AF-A0A956S218-F1
#
_cell.length_a   1.000
_cell.length_b   1.000
_cell.length_c   1.000
_cell.angle_alpha   90.00
_cell.angle_beta   90.00
_cell.angle_gamma   90.00
#
_symmetry.space_group_name_H-M   'P 1'
#
loop_
_entity.id
_entity.type
_entity.pdbx_description
1 polymer ?
#
loop_
_entity_poly.entity_id
_entity_poly.type
_entity_poly.pdbx_seq_one_letter_code
_entity_poly.pdbx_strand_id
1 'polypeptide(L)'
;MTTDTSRKNKLALIAVFAMMAAYTIVLSYASIMRWASFNSSMDDMGIMIQTLHNTTQGNWLVESVNLGVPLSRLWLAHLEFIYLPLALIYKLIHRPETLLVLQSLFLALGALPVYLLARDRLKKHSAGLVFAAAYLFYPAMHNANLFDVHGIVFSTSLLLYMFYFLDRKRTGLFF
;
A
#
# COMPACT_ATOMS: atom_id res chain seq x y z
N MET A 1 24.64 12.87 -26.75
CA MET A 1 24.84 12.37 -25.36
C MET A 1 23.56 12.30 -24.53
N THR A 2 22.49 13.04 -24.85
CA THR A 2 21.22 13.08 -24.09
C THR A 2 20.26 11.90 -24.35
N THR A 3 20.38 11.23 -25.49
CA THR A 3 19.49 10.13 -25.91
C THR A 3 19.73 8.82 -25.14
N ASP A 4 20.98 8.50 -24.81
CA ASP A 4 21.34 7.28 -24.07
C ASP A 4 20.88 7.33 -22.60
N THR A 5 21.06 8.48 -21.93
CA THR A 5 20.56 8.70 -20.56
C THR A 5 19.02 8.63 -20.49
N SER A 6 18.32 9.19 -21.48
CA SER A 6 16.86 9.11 -21.57
C SER A 6 16.39 7.67 -21.75
N ARG A 7 17.05 6.89 -22.62
CA ARG A 7 16.74 5.47 -22.83
C ARG A 7 16.98 4.63 -21.57
N LYS A 8 18.12 4.81 -20.90
CA LYS A 8 18.45 4.11 -19.63
C LYS A 8 17.43 4.42 -18.53
N ASN A 9 16.99 5.67 -18.42
CA ASN A 9 15.95 6.04 -17.46
C ASN A 9 14.61 5.36 -17.76
N LYS A 10 14.18 5.30 -19.04
CA LYS A 10 12.96 4.60 -19.44
C LYS A 10 13.03 3.11 -19.10
N LEU A 11 14.13 2.44 -19.47
CA LEU A 11 14.31 1.02 -19.17
C LEU A 11 14.31 0.72 -17.67
N ALA A 12 14.98 1.56 -16.88
CA ALA A 12 14.99 1.42 -15.43
C ALA A 12 13.58 1.60 -14.82
N LEU A 13 12.80 2.57 -15.29
CA LEU A 13 11.41 2.74 -14.84
C LEU A 13 10.53 1.55 -15.22
N ILE A 14 10.66 1.03 -16.45
CA ILE A 14 9.96 -0.19 -16.88
C ILE A 14 10.29 -1.36 -15.94
N ALA A 15 11.58 -1.52 -15.59
CA ALA A 15 11.99 -2.56 -14.66
C ALA A 15 11.38 -2.37 -13.26
N VAL A 16 11.34 -1.13 -12.73
CA VAL A 16 10.67 -0.85 -11.45
C VAL A 16 9.18 -1.20 -11.51
N PHE A 17 8.47 -0.77 -12.55
CA PHE A 17 7.05 -1.10 -12.69
C PHE A 17 6.81 -2.60 -12.87
N ALA A 18 7.69 -3.32 -13.57
CA ALA A 18 7.61 -4.77 -13.69
C ALA A 18 7.80 -5.46 -12.32
N MET A 19 8.77 -5.01 -11.51
CA MET A 19 8.97 -5.53 -10.15
C MET A 19 7.75 -5.24 -9.24
N MET A 20 7.19 -4.03 -9.33
CA MET A 20 5.97 -3.65 -8.59
C MET A 20 4.76 -4.50 -8.98
N ALA A 21 4.58 -4.74 -10.28
CA ALA A 21 3.51 -5.60 -10.79
C ALA A 21 3.69 -7.04 -10.31
N ALA A 22 4.91 -7.59 -10.42
CA ALA A 22 5.22 -8.93 -9.95
C ALA A 22 4.95 -9.08 -8.44
N TYR A 23 5.42 -8.12 -7.61
CA TYR A 23 5.12 -8.09 -6.18
C TYR A 23 3.61 -8.06 -5.94
N THR A 24 2.90 -7.13 -6.57
CA THR A 24 1.45 -6.98 -6.38
C THR A 24 0.71 -8.27 -6.70
N ILE A 25 1.03 -8.91 -7.84
CA ILE A 25 0.39 -10.16 -8.27
C ILE A 25 0.68 -11.30 -7.27
N VAL A 26 1.96 -11.54 -6.96
CA VAL A 26 2.37 -12.67 -6.12
C VAL A 26 1.83 -12.54 -4.70
N LEU A 27 1.98 -11.36 -4.10
CA LEU A 27 1.56 -11.13 -2.73
C LEU A 27 0.03 -11.03 -2.60
N SER A 28 -0.67 -10.47 -3.60
CA SER A 28 -2.14 -10.54 -3.63
C SER A 28 -2.62 -11.97 -3.71
N TYR A 29 -2.03 -12.78 -4.59
CA TYR A 29 -2.38 -14.21 -4.71
C TYR A 29 -2.18 -14.93 -3.38
N ALA A 30 -1.03 -14.76 -2.74
CA ALA A 30 -0.74 -15.38 -1.46
C ALA A 30 -1.70 -14.93 -0.34
N SER A 31 -1.97 -13.63 -0.22
CA SER A 31 -2.94 -13.11 0.76
C SER A 31 -4.37 -13.62 0.49
N ILE A 32 -4.78 -13.72 -0.77
CA ILE A 32 -6.09 -14.26 -1.16
C ILE A 32 -6.18 -15.76 -0.83
N MET A 33 -5.13 -16.54 -1.08
CA MET A 33 -5.11 -17.96 -0.70
C MET A 33 -5.20 -18.13 0.83
N ARG A 34 -4.52 -17.28 1.59
CA ARG A 34 -4.65 -17.27 3.06
C ARG A 34 -6.10 -16.98 3.49
N TRP A 35 -6.72 -15.95 2.91
CA TRP A 35 -8.13 -15.62 3.13
C TRP A 35 -9.08 -16.77 2.76
N ALA A 36 -8.90 -17.36 1.57
CA ALA A 36 -9.72 -18.47 1.09
C ALA A 36 -9.56 -19.75 1.92
N SER A 37 -8.41 -19.92 2.58
CA SER A 37 -8.15 -21.02 3.52
C SER A 37 -8.68 -20.78 4.93
N PHE A 38 -9.43 -19.69 5.16
CA PHE A 38 -9.93 -19.26 6.48
C PHE A 38 -8.83 -18.99 7.51
N ASN A 39 -7.61 -18.73 7.06
CA ASN A 39 -6.46 -18.47 7.92
C ASN A 39 -6.25 -16.97 8.15
N SER A 40 -7.35 -16.22 8.34
CA SER A 40 -7.39 -14.78 8.61
C SER A 40 -8.18 -14.48 9.87
N SER A 41 -7.73 -13.48 10.63
CA SER A 41 -8.37 -13.08 11.88
C SER A 41 -9.63 -12.26 11.61
N MET A 42 -10.57 -12.34 12.55
CA MET A 42 -11.71 -11.44 12.60
C MET A 42 -11.31 -10.05 13.12
N ASP A 43 -10.28 -9.99 13.97
CA ASP A 43 -9.85 -8.79 14.71
C ASP A 43 -9.18 -7.72 13.84
N ASP A 44 -8.62 -8.09 12.68
CA ASP A 44 -8.16 -7.12 11.69
C ASP A 44 -9.05 -7.17 10.44
N MET A 45 -9.08 -8.31 9.75
CA MET A 45 -9.76 -8.40 8.46
C MET A 45 -11.27 -8.19 8.58
N GLY A 46 -11.92 -8.81 9.56
CA GLY A 46 -13.35 -8.66 9.80
C GLY A 46 -13.74 -7.23 10.14
N ILE A 47 -12.95 -6.58 11.01
CA ILE A 47 -13.14 -5.17 11.36
C ILE A 47 -13.03 -4.29 10.12
N MET A 48 -12.02 -4.50 9.27
CA MET A 48 -11.81 -3.65 8.10
C MET A 48 -12.94 -3.80 7.07
N ILE A 49 -13.35 -5.04 6.79
CA ILE A 49 -14.46 -5.31 5.87
C ILE A 49 -15.75 -4.66 6.38
N GLN A 50 -16.08 -4.85 7.66
CA GLN A 50 -17.29 -4.26 8.26
C GLN A 50 -17.24 -2.73 8.24
N THR A 51 -16.09 -2.15 8.58
CA THR A 51 -15.86 -0.70 8.56
C THR A 51 -16.12 -0.12 7.18
N LEU A 52 -15.53 -0.74 6.14
CA LEU A 52 -15.71 -0.30 4.76
C LEU A 52 -17.14 -0.50 4.29
N HIS A 53 -17.74 -1.66 4.57
CA HIS A 53 -19.14 -1.92 4.24
C HIS A 53 -20.05 -0.84 4.85
N ASN A 54 -19.95 -0.58 6.15
CA ASN A 54 -20.73 0.45 6.83
C ASN A 54 -20.49 1.85 6.24
N THR A 55 -19.24 2.17 5.90
CA THR A 55 -18.91 3.45 5.26
C THR A 55 -19.60 3.59 3.91
N THR A 56 -19.71 2.52 3.11
CA THR A 56 -20.47 2.55 1.84
C THR A 56 -21.97 2.78 2.03
N GLN A 57 -22.51 2.44 3.20
CA GLN A 57 -23.92 2.66 3.57
C GLN A 57 -24.17 4.01 4.26
N GLY A 58 -23.14 4.87 4.39
CA GLY A 58 -23.27 6.16 5.06
C GLY A 58 -23.00 6.14 6.57
N ASN A 59 -22.57 5.01 7.12
CA ASN A 59 -22.11 4.89 8.51
C ASN A 59 -20.57 4.94 8.56
N TRP A 60 -20.03 6.16 8.65
CA TRP A 60 -18.62 6.43 8.39
C TRP A 60 -17.70 5.80 9.44
N LEU A 61 -16.84 4.90 8.98
CA LEU A 61 -15.81 4.23 9.78
C LEU A 61 -16.37 3.51 11.02
N VAL A 62 -17.59 2.98 10.94
CA VAL A 62 -18.26 2.29 12.05
C VAL A 62 -17.98 0.79 12.02
N GLU A 63 -17.64 0.22 13.17
CA GLU A 63 -17.52 -1.22 13.40
C GLU A 63 -18.13 -1.61 14.76
N SER A 64 -18.38 -2.90 14.96
CA SER A 64 -18.95 -3.45 16.19
C SER A 64 -18.18 -4.64 16.75
N VAL A 65 -17.06 -5.00 16.15
CA VAL A 65 -16.27 -6.19 16.51
C VAL A 65 -15.54 -5.95 17.83
N ASN A 66 -14.95 -4.77 18.04
CA ASN A 66 -14.12 -4.51 19.22
C ASN A 66 -14.91 -4.44 20.53
N LEU A 67 -16.09 -3.79 20.53
CA LEU A 67 -16.88 -3.56 21.75
C LEU A 67 -18.27 -4.22 21.72
N GLY A 68 -18.60 -4.98 20.67
CA GLY A 68 -19.94 -5.55 20.50
C GLY A 68 -21.05 -4.54 20.20
N VAL A 69 -20.71 -3.25 20.05
CA VAL A 69 -21.64 -2.14 19.79
C VAL A 69 -21.16 -1.30 18.61
N PRO A 70 -22.06 -0.78 17.75
CA PRO A 70 -21.68 0.00 16.59
C PRO A 70 -21.11 1.35 17.01
N LEU A 71 -19.82 1.55 16.79
CA LEU A 71 -19.11 2.77 17.13
C LEU A 71 -18.10 3.13 16.05
N SER A 72 -17.84 4.42 15.89
CA SER A 72 -16.84 4.86 14.93
C SER A 72 -15.44 4.58 15.45
N ARG A 73 -14.62 3.97 14.60
CA ARG A 73 -13.21 3.66 14.86
C ARG A 73 -12.36 4.88 15.23
N LEU A 74 -12.79 6.07 14.79
CA LEU A 74 -12.15 7.34 15.13
C LEU A 74 -12.07 7.57 16.64
N TRP A 75 -13.07 7.11 17.39
CA TRP A 75 -13.16 7.29 18.84
C TRP A 75 -12.66 6.08 19.64
N LEU A 76 -12.51 4.93 18.98
CA LEU A 76 -12.23 3.66 19.62
C LEU A 76 -10.77 3.24 19.57
N ALA A 77 -10.10 3.48 18.45
CA ALA A 77 -8.80 2.87 18.21
C ALA A 77 -7.90 3.77 17.39
N HIS A 78 -8.20 3.94 16.10
CA HIS A 78 -7.23 4.44 15.12
C HIS A 78 -7.87 5.46 14.19
N LEU A 79 -7.17 6.57 13.97
CA LEU A 79 -7.55 7.60 13.02
C LEU A 79 -6.99 7.24 11.64
N GLU A 80 -7.78 6.47 10.87
CA GLU A 80 -7.36 5.84 9.61
C GLU A 80 -8.18 6.38 8.43
N PHE A 81 -8.04 7.67 8.12
CA PHE A 81 -8.78 8.30 6.99
C PHE A 81 -8.51 7.67 5.63
N ILE A 82 -7.43 6.89 5.49
CA ILE A 82 -7.14 6.12 4.28
C ILE A 82 -8.29 5.18 3.88
N TYR A 83 -9.14 4.77 4.83
CA TYR A 83 -10.30 3.94 4.52
C TYR A 83 -11.42 4.66 3.77
N LEU A 84 -11.47 5.99 3.77
CA LEU A 84 -12.49 6.73 3.02
C LEU A 84 -12.32 6.56 1.49
N PRO A 85 -11.15 6.83 0.88
CA PRO A 85 -10.95 6.53 -0.53
C PRO A 85 -11.00 5.02 -0.82
N LEU A 86 -10.56 4.15 0.10
CA LEU A 86 -10.70 2.71 -0.07
C LEU A 86 -12.18 2.28 -0.08
N ALA A 87 -13.06 2.92 0.70
CA ALA A 87 -14.50 2.66 0.69
C ALA A 87 -15.14 2.94 -0.67
N LEU A 88 -14.66 3.97 -1.38
CA LEU A 88 -15.13 4.27 -2.74
C LEU A 88 -14.78 3.15 -3.71
N ILE A 89 -13.57 2.60 -3.62
CA ILE A 89 -13.15 1.46 -4.45
C ILE A 89 -13.94 0.21 -4.05
N TYR A 90 -14.09 -0.04 -2.75
CA TYR A 90 -14.86 -1.17 -2.21
C TYR A 90 -16.34 -1.12 -2.59
N LYS A 91 -16.92 0.08 -2.76
CA LYS A 91 -18.30 0.26 -3.25
C LYS A 91 -18.46 -0.25 -4.69
N LEU A 92 -17.43 -0.12 -5.53
CA LEU A 92 -17.45 -0.60 -6.92
C LEU A 92 -17.20 -2.11 -7.00
N ILE A 93 -16.33 -2.64 -6.13
CA ILE A 93 -15.95 -4.05 -6.10
C ILE A 93 -16.10 -4.55 -4.66
N HIS A 94 -17.32 -4.96 -4.32
CA HIS A 94 -17.73 -5.33 -2.97
C HIS A 94 -17.26 -6.75 -2.58
N ARG A 95 -15.94 -6.95 -2.55
CA ARG A 95 -15.29 -8.23 -2.24
C ARG A 95 -14.14 -8.01 -1.25
N PRO A 96 -14.00 -8.83 -0.19
CA PRO A 96 -12.87 -8.76 0.73
C PRO A 96 -11.50 -8.78 0.05
N GLU A 97 -11.36 -9.55 -1.03
CA GLU A 97 -10.13 -9.68 -1.80
C GLU A 97 -9.68 -8.36 -2.42
N THR A 98 -10.60 -7.43 -2.68
CA THR A 98 -10.27 -6.08 -3.15
C THR A 98 -9.27 -5.40 -2.21
N LEU A 99 -9.43 -5.58 -0.90
CA LEU A 99 -8.56 -4.95 0.10
C LEU A 99 -7.17 -5.59 0.16
N LEU A 100 -7.10 -6.91 0.00
CA LEU A 100 -5.83 -7.64 -0.06
C LEU A 100 -5.00 -7.22 -1.28
N VAL A 101 -5.67 -7.03 -2.41
CA VAL A 101 -5.05 -6.51 -3.64
C VAL A 101 -4.59 -5.06 -3.45
N LEU A 102 -5.44 -4.21 -2.86
CA LEU A 102 -5.10 -2.81 -2.64
C LEU A 102 -3.94 -2.64 -1.65
N GLN A 103 -3.88 -3.42 -0.57
CA GLN A 103 -2.75 -3.45 0.35
C GLN A 103 -1.45 -3.81 -0.40
N SER A 104 -1.48 -4.86 -1.20
CA SER A 104 -0.31 -5.31 -1.97
C SER A 104 0.15 -4.28 -3.01
N LEU A 105 -0.80 -3.65 -3.69
CA LEU A 105 -0.54 -2.58 -4.65
C LEU A 105 0.07 -1.36 -3.96
N PHE A 106 -0.53 -0.90 -2.85
CA PHE A 106 -0.05 0.27 -2.13
C PHE A 106 1.37 0.06 -1.60
N LEU A 107 1.67 -1.12 -1.07
CA LEU A 107 3.03 -1.47 -0.67
C LEU A 107 4.00 -1.46 -1.85
N ALA A 108 3.62 -2.02 -2.99
CA ALA A 108 4.45 -1.96 -4.19
C ALA A 108 4.74 -0.51 -4.65
N LEU A 109 3.77 0.42 -4.50
CA LEU A 109 3.96 1.83 -4.88
C LEU A 109 5.13 2.51 -4.16
N GLY A 110 5.53 2.04 -2.98
CA GLY A 110 6.68 2.57 -2.25
C GLY A 110 8.03 2.27 -2.90
N ALA A 111 8.11 1.29 -3.82
CA ALA A 111 9.35 1.00 -4.55
C ALA A 111 9.76 2.16 -5.47
N LEU A 112 8.80 2.95 -5.96
CA LEU A 112 9.07 4.07 -6.85
C LEU A 112 9.82 5.22 -6.15
N PRO A 113 9.36 5.79 -5.02
CA PRO A 113 10.12 6.82 -4.30
C PRO A 113 11.47 6.29 -3.82
N VAL A 114 11.58 5.01 -3.42
CA VAL A 114 12.86 4.38 -3.07
C VAL A 114 13.83 4.38 -4.26
N TYR A 115 13.37 3.94 -5.43
CA TYR A 115 14.16 3.99 -6.68
C TYR A 115 14.64 5.41 -6.98
N LEU A 116 13.72 6.39 -6.92
CA LEU A 116 14.01 7.77 -7.26
C LEU A 116 15.03 8.39 -6.30
N LEU A 117 14.83 8.22 -4.98
CA LEU A 117 15.76 8.69 -3.95
C LEU A 117 17.16 8.08 -4.14
N ALA A 118 17.26 6.76 -4.24
CA ALA A 118 18.55 6.09 -4.37
C ALA A 118 19.26 6.44 -5.68
N ARG A 119 18.53 6.51 -6.80
CA ARG A 119 19.07 6.95 -8.09
C ARG A 119 19.63 8.36 -8.00
N ASP A 120 18.89 9.29 -7.39
CA ASP A 120 19.26 10.70 -7.36
C ASP A 120 20.45 10.94 -6.42
N ARG A 121 20.46 10.30 -5.24
CA ARG A 121 21.55 10.43 -4.26
C ARG A 121 22.84 9.76 -4.72
N LEU A 122 22.75 8.58 -5.37
CA LEU A 122 23.92 7.80 -5.80
C LEU A 122 24.29 8.02 -7.27
N LYS A 123 23.52 8.84 -7.99
CA LYS A 123 23.70 9.20 -9.41
C LYS A 123 23.81 8.00 -10.35
N LYS A 124 23.15 6.87 -10.00
CA LYS A 124 23.20 5.60 -10.76
C LYS A 124 21.83 4.93 -10.81
N HIS A 125 21.36 4.59 -12.01
CA HIS A 125 20.12 3.83 -12.21
C HIS A 125 20.17 2.44 -11.59
N SER A 126 21.32 1.75 -11.69
CA SER A 126 21.51 0.43 -11.09
C SER A 126 21.36 0.45 -9.57
N ALA A 127 21.90 1.48 -8.91
CA ALA A 127 21.71 1.65 -7.48
C ALA A 127 20.24 1.84 -7.12
N GLY A 128 19.51 2.69 -7.87
CA GLY A 128 18.06 2.82 -7.72
C GLY A 128 17.32 1.49 -7.83
N LEU A 129 17.65 0.68 -8.84
CA LEU A 129 17.03 -0.63 -9.05
C LEU A 129 17.31 -1.59 -7.90
N VAL A 130 18.55 -1.64 -7.41
CA VAL A 130 18.94 -2.48 -6.28
C VAL A 130 18.15 -2.10 -5.02
N PHE A 131 18.00 -0.81 -4.71
CA PHE A 131 17.23 -0.37 -3.55
C PHE A 131 15.73 -0.63 -3.69
N ALA A 132 15.17 -0.46 -4.89
CA ALA A 132 13.77 -0.82 -5.14
C ALA A 132 13.52 -2.31 -4.98
N ALA A 133 14.42 -3.15 -5.49
CA ALA A 133 14.38 -4.59 -5.28
C ALA A 133 14.52 -4.94 -3.79
N ALA A 134 15.50 -4.35 -3.09
CA ALA A 134 15.71 -4.59 -1.66
C ALA A 134 14.46 -4.24 -0.83
N TYR A 135 13.78 -3.15 -1.15
CA TYR A 135 12.50 -2.78 -0.54
C TYR A 135 11.40 -3.81 -0.82
N LEU A 136 11.23 -4.21 -2.09
CA LEU A 136 10.20 -5.17 -2.48
C LEU A 136 10.47 -6.60 -1.99
N PHE A 137 11.72 -6.98 -1.73
CA PHE A 137 12.11 -8.28 -1.19
C PHE A 137 12.36 -8.26 0.32
N TYR A 138 12.04 -7.15 0.99
CA TYR A 138 12.27 -7.02 2.42
C TYR A 138 11.30 -7.94 3.20
N PRO A 139 11.78 -8.91 4.01
CA PRO A 139 10.91 -9.91 4.64
C PRO A 139 9.84 -9.33 5.56
N ALA A 140 10.15 -8.25 6.30
CA ALA A 140 9.15 -7.62 7.16
C ALA A 140 8.03 -6.95 6.34
N MET A 141 8.33 -6.51 5.12
CA MET A 141 7.35 -5.99 4.18
C MET A 141 6.39 -7.08 3.70
N HIS A 142 6.93 -8.26 3.39
CA HIS A 142 6.12 -9.43 3.02
C HIS A 142 5.23 -9.87 4.18
N ASN A 143 5.77 -9.85 5.41
CA ASN A 143 5.00 -10.18 6.61
C ASN A 143 3.81 -9.21 6.77
N ALA A 144 4.05 -7.90 6.72
CA ALA A 144 3.00 -6.89 6.81
C ALA A 144 1.95 -7.04 5.69
N ASN A 145 2.36 -7.41 4.48
CA ASN A 145 1.45 -7.64 3.36
C ASN A 145 0.59 -8.90 3.54
N LEU A 146 1.22 -9.99 4.01
CA LEU A 146 0.58 -11.29 4.17
C LEU A 146 -0.30 -11.32 5.40
N PHE A 147 -0.08 -10.46 6.38
CA PHE A 147 -0.99 -10.26 7.49
C PHE A 147 -2.35 -9.67 7.02
N ASP A 148 -3.32 -9.62 7.92
CA ASP A 148 -4.65 -9.06 7.63
C ASP A 148 -4.56 -7.56 7.32
N VAL A 149 -5.60 -7.00 6.67
CA VAL A 149 -5.56 -5.60 6.24
C VAL A 149 -5.63 -4.67 7.45
N HIS A 150 -4.71 -3.71 7.53
CA HIS A 150 -4.67 -2.71 8.60
C HIS A 150 -4.06 -1.39 8.10
N GLY A 151 -4.52 -0.26 8.66
CA GLY A 151 -4.38 1.04 7.98
C GLY A 151 -2.95 1.55 7.98
N ILE A 152 -2.17 1.18 8.99
CA ILE A 152 -0.77 1.58 9.13
C ILE A 152 0.11 1.05 7.99
N VAL A 153 -0.25 -0.05 7.33
CA VAL A 153 0.50 -0.61 6.19
C VAL A 153 0.55 0.37 5.03
N PHE A 154 -0.56 1.05 4.74
CA PHE A 154 -0.63 2.06 3.68
C PHE A 154 0.29 3.25 3.96
N SER A 155 0.61 3.53 5.24
CA SER A 155 1.50 4.63 5.61
C SER A 155 2.92 4.44 5.10
N THR A 156 3.39 3.19 4.90
CA THR A 156 4.76 2.91 4.45
C THR A 156 5.07 3.62 3.14
N SER A 157 4.19 3.48 2.14
CA SER A 157 4.38 4.13 0.84
C SER A 157 4.13 5.62 0.90
N LEU A 158 3.12 6.07 1.65
CA LEU A 158 2.82 7.49 1.82
C LEU A 158 4.01 8.26 2.44
N LEU A 159 4.64 7.70 3.47
CA LEU A 159 5.83 8.27 4.09
C LEU A 159 7.03 8.27 3.15
N LEU A 160 7.22 7.23 2.33
CA LEU A 160 8.30 7.23 1.33
C LEU A 160 8.10 8.31 0.26
N TYR A 161 6.86 8.52 -0.20
CA TYR A 161 6.55 9.64 -1.08
C TYR A 161 6.76 10.99 -0.39
N MET A 162 6.36 11.11 0.88
CA MET A 162 6.62 12.30 1.70
C MET A 162 8.11 12.62 1.72
N PHE A 163 8.97 11.65 2.09
CA PHE A 163 10.42 11.84 2.10
C PHE A 163 10.97 12.24 0.73
N TYR A 164 10.47 11.61 -0.34
CA TYR A 164 10.87 11.96 -1.71
C TYR A 164 10.51 13.40 -2.09
N PHE A 165 9.31 13.87 -1.76
CA PHE A 165 8.90 15.25 -2.07
C PHE A 165 9.59 16.28 -1.19
N LEU A 166 9.81 15.97 0.09
CA LEU A 166 10.58 16.80 1.02
C LEU A 166 12.04 16.95 0.55
N ASP A 167 12.69 15.87 0.12
CA ASP A 167 14.06 15.90 -0.42
C ASP A 167 14.18 16.87 -1.62
N ARG A 168 13.11 16.96 -2.42
CA ARG A 168 13.05 17.84 -3.59
C ARG A 168 12.53 19.25 -3.30
N LYS A 169 12.33 19.61 -2.03
CA LYS A 169 11.73 20.89 -1.60
C LYS A 169 10.36 21.18 -2.25
N ARG A 170 9.61 20.14 -2.60
CA ARG A 170 8.26 20.23 -3.19
C ARG A 170 7.21 20.04 -2.10
N THR A 171 7.16 20.97 -1.16
CA THR A 171 6.26 20.91 0.00
C THR A 171 4.80 21.17 -0.37
N GLY A 172 4.51 21.91 -1.44
CA GLY A 172 3.13 22.22 -1.88
C GLY A 172 2.31 21.05 -2.45
N LEU A 173 2.88 19.83 -2.52
CA LEU A 173 2.11 18.60 -2.77
C LEU A 173 1.59 17.96 -1.46
N PHE A 174 1.91 18.57 -0.32
CA PHE A 174 1.65 18.05 1.02
C PHE A 174 0.88 19.02 1.93
N PHE A 175 0.81 20.30 1.56
CA PHE A 175 0.00 21.36 2.19
C PHE A 175 -1.02 21.87 1.18
#